data_AF-A0A7C3XHC2-F1
#
_entry.id   AF-A0A7C3XHC2-F1
#
_cell.length_a   1.000
_cell.length_b   1.000
_cell.length_c   1.000
_cell.angle_alpha   90.00
_cell.angle_beta   90.00
_cell.angle_gamma   90.00
#
_symmetry.space_group_name_H-M   'P 1'
#
loop_
_entity.id
_entity.type
_entity.pdbx_description
1 polymer ?
#
loop_
_entity_poly.entity_id
_entity_poly.type
_entity_poly.pdbx_seq_one_letter_code
_entity_poly.pdbx_strand_id
1 'polypeptide(L)'
;MSTIKSPLDLVRKFAPEFAQNQMDEKTLLFEHPKYQAVPGKYKALMGIAVAAALGSEKCTEMWARQAKEKGASNQEITEAVMVARFMKRATVNDTAAKMFSLLAESEESSNA
;
A
#
# COMPACT_ATOMS: atom_id res chain seq x y z
N MET A 1 6.98 -6.66 31.10
CA MET A 1 6.88 -6.10 29.74
C MET A 1 5.44 -6.24 29.28
N SER A 2 4.75 -5.15 28.99
CA SER A 2 3.42 -5.22 28.38
C SER A 2 3.58 -5.87 27.00
N THR A 3 3.02 -7.08 26.81
CA THR A 3 2.98 -7.73 25.50
C THR A 3 2.18 -6.86 24.55
N ILE A 4 2.86 -6.11 23.68
CA ILE A 4 2.22 -5.29 22.66
C ILE A 4 1.45 -6.23 21.74
N LYS A 5 0.12 -6.19 21.82
CA LYS A 5 -0.78 -6.96 20.97
C LYS A 5 -0.73 -6.38 19.56
N SER A 6 -0.61 -7.23 18.54
CA SER A 6 -0.74 -6.77 17.16
C SER A 6 -2.16 -6.23 16.92
N PRO A 7 -2.38 -5.37 15.90
CA PRO A 7 -3.72 -4.94 15.54
C PRO A 7 -4.67 -6.13 15.32
N LEU A 8 -4.19 -7.22 14.69
CA LEU A 8 -5.00 -8.41 14.48
C LEU A 8 -5.32 -9.15 15.79
N ASP A 9 -4.42 -9.16 16.77
CA ASP A 9 -4.71 -9.73 18.09
C ASP A 9 -5.81 -8.94 18.82
N LEU A 10 -5.86 -7.63 18.61
CA LEU A 10 -6.93 -6.78 19.14
C LEU A 10 -8.25 -7.04 18.42
N VAL A 11 -8.25 -7.13 17.08
CA VAL A 11 -9.46 -7.50 16.32
C VAL A 11 -9.95 -8.87 16.75
N ARG A 12 -9.06 -9.86 16.87
CA ARG A 12 -9.42 -11.21 17.33
C ARG A 12 -10.04 -11.20 18.72
N LYS A 13 -9.60 -10.32 19.63
CA LYS A 13 -10.16 -10.18 20.97
C LYS A 13 -11.60 -9.65 20.96
N PHE A 14 -11.90 -8.68 20.10
CA PHE A 14 -13.18 -7.95 20.14
C PHE A 14 -14.17 -8.35 19.03
N ALA A 15 -13.68 -8.97 17.96
CA ALA A 15 -14.39 -9.25 16.71
C ALA A 15 -13.74 -10.47 16.00
N PRO A 16 -13.78 -11.67 16.61
CA PRO A 16 -13.02 -12.84 16.16
C PRO A 16 -13.37 -13.30 14.74
N GLU A 17 -14.63 -13.19 14.32
CA GLU A 17 -15.07 -13.56 12.98
C GLU A 17 -14.41 -12.68 11.92
N PHE A 18 -14.26 -11.37 12.20
CA PHE A 18 -13.57 -10.45 11.31
C PHE A 18 -12.07 -10.73 11.22
N ALA A 19 -11.43 -11.08 12.34
CA ALA A 19 -10.03 -11.51 12.33
C ALA A 19 -9.84 -12.81 11.52
N GLN A 20 -10.75 -13.78 11.69
CA GLN A 20 -10.70 -15.04 10.94
C GLN A 20 -10.88 -14.79 9.44
N ASN A 21 -11.87 -14.00 9.04
CA ASN A 21 -12.11 -13.64 7.64
C ASN A 21 -10.86 -12.99 7.01
N GLN A 22 -10.19 -12.09 7.72
CA GLN A 22 -8.95 -11.47 7.24
C GLN A 22 -7.82 -12.50 7.05
N MET A 23 -7.71 -13.50 7.93
CA MET A 23 -6.72 -14.57 7.79
C MET A 23 -7.05 -15.54 6.65
N ASP A 24 -8.32 -15.86 6.46
CA ASP A 24 -8.80 -16.72 5.37
C ASP A 24 -8.56 -16.03 4.02
N GLU A 25 -8.86 -14.73 3.91
CA GLU A 25 -8.58 -13.94 2.71
C GLU A 25 -7.08 -13.87 2.41
N LYS A 26 -6.24 -13.65 3.43
CA LYS A 26 -4.79 -13.70 3.26
C LYS A 26 -4.34 -15.06 2.72
N THR A 27 -4.84 -16.16 3.29
CA THR A 27 -4.49 -17.53 2.87
C THR A 27 -4.92 -17.78 1.42
N LEU A 28 -6.15 -17.39 1.07
CA LEU A 28 -6.68 -17.48 -0.29
C LEU A 28 -5.81 -16.72 -1.29
N LEU A 29 -5.38 -15.51 -0.94
CA LEU A 29 -4.59 -14.67 -1.84
C LEU A 29 -3.14 -15.14 -1.94
N PHE A 30 -2.48 -15.51 -0.84
CA PHE A 30 -1.04 -15.74 -0.82
C PHE A 30 -0.64 -17.22 -1.02
N GLU A 31 -1.53 -18.17 -0.72
CA GLU A 31 -1.16 -19.59 -0.64
C GLU A 31 -1.98 -20.46 -1.59
N HIS A 32 -3.26 -20.14 -1.82
CA HIS A 32 -4.13 -20.99 -2.64
C HIS A 32 -3.65 -21.05 -4.11
N PRO A 33 -3.54 -22.25 -4.73
CA PRO A 33 -2.93 -22.42 -6.05
C PRO A 33 -3.64 -21.66 -7.17
N LYS A 34 -4.97 -21.49 -7.06
CA LYS A 34 -5.78 -20.72 -8.02
C LYS A 34 -5.32 -19.26 -8.20
N TYR A 35 -4.76 -18.63 -7.17
CA TYR A 35 -4.48 -17.19 -7.16
C TYR A 35 -2.99 -16.86 -7.27
N GLN A 36 -2.20 -17.70 -7.96
CA GLN A 36 -0.74 -17.52 -8.09
C GLN A 36 -0.27 -16.88 -9.40
N ALA A 37 -1.20 -16.35 -10.21
CA ALA A 37 -0.86 -15.62 -11.44
C ALA A 37 0.05 -14.41 -11.18
N VAL A 38 -0.06 -13.76 -10.01
CA VAL A 38 0.92 -12.78 -9.51
C VAL A 38 1.87 -13.51 -8.55
N PRO A 39 3.16 -13.66 -8.89
CA PRO A 39 4.14 -14.25 -7.99
C PRO A 39 4.22 -13.57 -6.63
N GLY A 40 4.49 -14.35 -5.59
CA GLY A 40 4.51 -13.87 -4.20
C GLY A 40 5.47 -12.69 -3.96
N LYS A 41 6.62 -12.65 -4.66
CA LYS A 41 7.56 -11.52 -4.62
C LYS A 41 6.86 -10.21 -5.01
N TYR A 42 6.12 -10.23 -6.12
CA TYR A 42 5.42 -9.05 -6.61
C TYR A 42 4.23 -8.66 -5.71
N LYS A 43 3.51 -9.64 -5.15
CA LYS A 43 2.47 -9.35 -4.13
C LYS A 43 3.05 -8.61 -2.92
N ALA A 44 4.24 -9.03 -2.45
CA ALA A 44 4.92 -8.36 -1.35
C ALA A 44 5.37 -6.93 -1.72
N LEU A 45 5.96 -6.74 -2.91
CA LEU A 45 6.34 -5.40 -3.41
C LEU A 45 5.12 -4.47 -3.56
N MET A 46 3.98 -4.98 -4.04
CA MET A 46 2.71 -4.25 -4.05
C MET A 46 2.27 -3.87 -2.63
N GLY A 47 2.39 -4.79 -1.66
CA GLY A 47 2.14 -4.52 -0.25
C GLY A 47 3.01 -3.39 0.31
N ILE A 48 4.30 -3.35 -0.03
CA ILE A 48 5.21 -2.24 0.33
C ILE A 48 4.69 -0.92 -0.26
N ALA A 49 4.35 -0.90 -1.55
CA ALA A 49 3.88 0.30 -2.23
C ALA A 49 2.59 0.85 -1.61
N VAL A 50 1.60 0.00 -1.31
CA VAL A 50 0.35 0.38 -0.64
C VAL A 50 0.63 0.91 0.77
N ALA A 51 1.44 0.20 1.55
CA ALA A 51 1.79 0.63 2.91
C ALA A 51 2.52 1.98 2.93
N ALA A 52 3.43 2.21 1.99
CA ALA A 52 4.16 3.47 1.87
C ALA A 52 3.23 4.62 1.44
N ALA A 53 2.34 4.38 0.47
CA ALA A 53 1.37 5.38 0.02
C ALA A 53 0.41 5.80 1.16
N LEU A 54 0.03 4.87 2.02
CA LEU A 54 -0.85 5.11 3.18
C LEU A 54 -0.11 5.56 4.45
N GLY A 55 1.23 5.61 4.45
CA GLY A 55 2.02 6.10 5.58
C GLY A 55 2.10 5.14 6.77
N SER A 56 2.11 3.82 6.54
CA SER A 56 2.15 2.82 7.61
C SER A 56 3.54 2.20 7.77
N GLU A 57 4.34 2.72 8.71
CA GLU A 57 5.72 2.27 8.97
C GLU A 57 5.84 0.78 9.31
N LYS A 58 4.98 0.28 10.21
CA LYS A 58 5.00 -1.13 10.58
C LYS A 58 4.66 -2.04 9.40
N CYS A 59 3.73 -1.62 8.54
CA CYS A 59 3.36 -2.39 7.36
C CYS A 59 4.47 -2.35 6.30
N THR A 60 5.13 -1.22 6.08
CA THR A 60 6.26 -1.16 5.13
C THR A 60 7.40 -2.06 5.58
N GLU A 61 7.74 -2.07 6.88
CA GLU A 61 8.77 -2.97 7.42
C GLU A 61 8.38 -4.45 7.24
N MET A 62 7.16 -4.82 7.65
CA MET A 62 6.66 -6.19 7.55
C MET A 62 6.66 -6.70 6.09
N TRP A 63 6.21 -5.88 5.14
CA TRP A 63 6.20 -6.26 3.73
C TRP A 63 7.60 -6.31 3.12
N ALA A 64 8.51 -5.43 3.56
CA ALA A 64 9.91 -5.49 3.14
C ALA A 64 10.58 -6.81 3.56
N ARG A 65 10.36 -7.25 4.81
CA ARG A 65 10.86 -8.56 5.30
C ARG A 65 10.32 -9.73 4.46
N GLN A 66 9.00 -9.75 4.22
CA GLN A 66 8.37 -10.77 3.37
C GLN A 66 8.88 -10.74 1.92
N ALA A 67 9.14 -9.56 1.37
CA ALA A 67 9.71 -9.43 0.02
C ALA A 67 11.14 -10.02 -0.03
N LYS A 68 11.97 -9.74 0.97
CA LYS A 68 13.33 -10.32 1.08
C LYS A 68 13.30 -11.84 1.18
N GLU A 69 12.41 -12.40 2.00
CA GLU A 69 12.20 -13.86 2.10
C GLU A 69 11.81 -14.49 0.75
N LYS A 70 11.12 -13.72 -0.10
CA LYS A 70 10.72 -14.14 -1.46
C LYS A 70 11.75 -13.77 -2.54
N GLY A 71 12.97 -13.43 -2.14
CA GLY A 71 14.10 -13.18 -3.05
C GLY A 71 14.12 -11.79 -3.68
N ALA A 72 13.38 -10.82 -3.15
CA ALA A 72 13.47 -9.44 -3.63
C ALA A 72 14.85 -8.83 -3.30
N SER A 73 15.40 -8.10 -4.26
CA SER A 73 16.60 -7.28 -4.08
C SER A 73 16.27 -5.99 -3.31
N ASN A 74 17.31 -5.32 -2.80
CA ASN A 74 17.13 -4.01 -2.18
C ASN A 74 16.63 -2.99 -3.20
N GLN A 75 17.11 -3.09 -4.44
CA GLN A 75 16.73 -2.25 -5.57
C GLN A 75 15.23 -2.39 -5.88
N GLU A 76 14.70 -3.60 -5.98
CA GLU A 76 13.26 -3.84 -6.22
C GLU A 76 12.39 -3.24 -5.10
N ILE A 77 12.81 -3.36 -3.84
CA ILE A 77 12.09 -2.77 -2.70
C ILE A 77 12.14 -1.25 -2.75
N THR A 78 13.31 -0.66 -3.03
CA THR A 78 13.47 0.79 -3.18
C THR A 78 12.62 1.31 -4.33
N GLU A 79 12.63 0.65 -5.49
CA GLU A 79 11.82 1.03 -6.64
C GLU A 79 10.33 0.94 -6.35
N ALA A 80 9.85 -0.07 -5.61
CA ALA A 80 8.45 -0.15 -5.19
C ALA A 80 8.00 1.07 -4.37
N VAL A 81 8.86 1.57 -3.47
CA VAL A 81 8.61 2.80 -2.71
C VAL A 81 8.63 4.03 -3.63
N MET A 82 9.56 4.10 -4.58
CA MET A 82 9.64 5.21 -5.54
C MET A 82 8.43 5.26 -6.46
N VAL A 83 7.91 4.10 -6.89
CA VAL A 83 6.65 3.96 -7.63
C VAL A 83 5.50 4.49 -6.78
N ALA A 84 5.38 4.07 -5.52
CA ALA A 84 4.34 4.57 -4.62
C ALA A 84 4.40 6.10 -4.45
N ARG A 85 5.61 6.66 -4.27
CA ARG A 85 5.83 8.11 -4.17
C ARG A 85 5.42 8.84 -5.44
N PHE A 86 5.75 8.30 -6.62
CA PHE A 86 5.35 8.90 -7.89
C PHE A 86 3.82 8.88 -8.05
N MET A 87 3.19 7.72 -7.86
CA MET A 87 1.73 7.56 -7.99
C MET A 87 0.98 8.49 -7.04
N LYS A 88 1.40 8.58 -5.77
CA LYS A 88 0.79 9.48 -4.78
C LYS A 88 0.90 10.96 -5.18
N ARG A 89 2.00 11.38 -5.81
CA ARG A 89 2.12 12.75 -6.36
C ARG A 89 1.21 12.96 -7.56
N ALA A 90 1.14 11.98 -8.46
CA ALA A 90 0.27 12.06 -9.63
C ALA A 90 -1.21 12.23 -9.24
N THR A 91 -1.69 11.50 -8.22
CA THR A 91 -3.07 11.65 -7.74
C THR A 91 -3.36 13.01 -7.10
N VAL A 92 -2.36 13.66 -6.50
CA VAL A 92 -2.50 15.04 -6.00
C VAL A 92 -2.71 16.01 -7.17
N ASN A 93 -1.91 15.85 -8.23
CA ASN A 93 -2.06 16.68 -9.43
C ASN A 93 -3.45 16.50 -10.07
N ASP A 94 -3.91 15.24 -10.21
CA ASP A 94 -5.24 14.93 -10.74
C ASP A 94 -6.36 15.54 -9.88
N THR A 95 -6.27 15.40 -8.55
CA THR A 95 -7.23 15.99 -7.60
C THR A 95 -7.30 17.52 -7.74
N ALA A 96 -6.15 18.16 -7.97
CA ALA A 96 -6.05 19.61 -8.11
C ALA A 96 -6.40 20.13 -9.52
N ALA A 97 -6.60 19.27 -10.53
CA ALA A 97 -6.73 19.67 -11.92
C ALA A 97 -7.85 20.72 -12.15
N LYS A 98 -9.03 20.51 -11.54
CA LYS A 98 -10.15 21.47 -11.65
C LYS A 98 -9.82 22.82 -11.03
N MET A 99 -9.14 22.84 -9.89
CA MET A 99 -8.68 24.07 -9.25
C MET A 99 -7.73 24.81 -10.19
N PHE A 100 -6.76 24.11 -10.79
CA PHE A 100 -5.81 24.74 -11.71
C PHE A 100 -6.49 25.29 -12.98
N SER A 101 -7.49 24.59 -13.53
CA SER A 101 -8.29 25.13 -14.65
C SER A 101 -8.97 26.45 -14.29
N LEU A 102 -9.59 26.55 -13.11
CA LEU A 102 -10.22 27.79 -12.64
C LEU A 102 -9.20 28.94 -12.50
N LEU A 103 -8.00 28.65 -12.01
CA LEU A 103 -6.94 29.65 -11.89
C LEU A 103 -6.47 30.15 -13.27
N ALA A 104 -6.28 29.24 -14.22
CA ALA A 104 -5.87 29.60 -15.59
C ALA A 104 -6.90 30.50 -16.30
N GLU A 105 -8.20 30.20 -16.18
CA GLU A 105 -9.27 31.05 -16.72
C GLU A 105 -9.24 32.47 -16.12
N SER A 106 -8.95 32.60 -14.82
CA SER A 106 -8.86 33.90 -14.16
C SER A 106 -7.66 34.74 -14.62
N GLU A 107 -6.54 34.11 -14.96
CA GLU A 107 -5.36 34.77 -15.53
C GLU A 107 -5.62 35.28 -16.96
N GLU A 108 -6.36 34.51 -17.78
CA GLU A 108 -6.71 34.94 -19.14
C GLU A 108 -7.67 36.14 -19.12
N SER A 109 -8.66 36.14 -18.23
CA SER A 109 -9.63 37.23 -18.10
C SER A 109 -9.06 38.54 -17.54
N SER A 110 -7.93 38.48 -16.82
CA SER A 110 -7.27 39.66 -16.24
C SER A 110 -6.22 40.28 -17.16
N ASN A 111 -5.81 39.57 -18.21
CA ASN A 111 -4.85 40.01 -19.22
C ASN A 111 -5.51 40.45 -20.55
N ALA A 112 -6.85 40.38 -20.65
CA ALA A 112 -7.67 40.84 -21.78
C ALA A 112 -8.30 42.21 -21.49
#